data_AF-A0A7J5VUE2-F1
#
_entry.id   AF-A0A7J5VUE2-F1
#
_cell.length_a   1.000
_cell.length_b   1.000
_cell.length_c   1.000
_cell.angle_alpha   90.00
_cell.angle_beta   90.00
_cell.angle_gamma   90.00
#
_symmetry.space_group_name_H-M   'P 1'
#
loop_
_entity.id
_entity.type
_entity.pdbx_description
1 polymer ?
#
loop_
_entity_poly.entity_id
_entity_poly.type
_entity_poly.pdbx_seq_one_letter_code
_entity_poly.pdbx_strand_id
1 'polypeptide(L)'
;MGKPANTLNPAFNSEVVAVPGGEHLNSCFSCGACSGICPVSQAIPAFDPRKIIHMIRMGMKDRLLSSDFLWYCSGCQSCVFVCPQDVRFAQIMGALANLAIKEGYVSEQDLVDKGKAAQVDRDLCVACLTCVRVCPWSIPKIDKQGVAVIDVEACRACGICVEECPAQAIRLNESEDSRLIAACGS
;
A
#
# COMPACT_ATOMS: atom_id res chain seq x y z
N MET A 1 10.49 -10.23 -13.46
CA MET A 1 11.53 -9.59 -14.29
C MET A 1 11.69 -8.15 -13.82
N GLY A 2 12.76 -7.84 -13.08
CA GLY A 2 12.92 -6.51 -12.46
C GLY A 2 13.38 -5.44 -13.46
N LYS A 3 12.68 -4.31 -13.51
CA LYS A 3 13.12 -3.11 -14.24
C LYS A 3 14.48 -2.61 -13.68
N PRO A 4 15.38 -2.06 -14.51
CA PRO A 4 16.74 -1.71 -14.09
C PRO A 4 16.74 -0.67 -12.95
N ALA A 5 17.26 -1.06 -11.79
CA ALA A 5 17.06 -0.36 -10.51
C ALA A 5 17.84 0.96 -10.32
N ASN A 6 18.35 1.61 -11.37
CA ASN A 6 19.27 2.75 -11.19
C ASN A 6 19.22 3.86 -12.24
N THR A 7 18.12 3.98 -12.99
CA THR A 7 17.92 5.11 -13.91
C THR A 7 17.21 6.24 -13.19
N LEU A 8 17.82 7.44 -13.17
CA LEU A 8 17.13 8.64 -12.69
C LEU A 8 16.18 9.14 -13.79
N ASN A 9 14.92 9.33 -13.45
CA ASN A 9 13.91 9.94 -14.31
C ASN A 9 13.62 11.37 -13.82
N PRO A 10 14.13 12.42 -14.49
CA PRO A 10 13.88 13.81 -14.11
C PRO A 10 12.40 14.21 -14.13
N ALA A 11 11.56 13.52 -14.90
CA ALA A 11 10.12 13.80 -15.00
C ALA A 11 9.29 13.16 -13.89
N PHE A 12 9.87 12.27 -13.06
CA PHE A 12 9.11 11.50 -12.08
C PHE A 12 8.36 12.37 -11.06
N ASN A 13 8.92 13.51 -10.66
CA ASN A 13 8.21 14.47 -9.80
C ASN A 13 6.90 14.93 -10.45
N SER A 14 6.96 15.36 -11.71
CA SER A 14 5.79 15.83 -12.45
C SER A 14 4.78 14.72 -12.69
N GLU A 15 5.23 13.49 -12.90
CA GLU A 15 4.35 12.32 -12.99
C GLU A 15 3.57 12.11 -11.69
N VAL A 16 4.23 12.16 -10.52
CA VAL A 16 3.56 12.00 -9.22
C VAL A 16 2.55 13.12 -8.98
N VAL A 17 2.87 14.37 -9.33
CA VAL A 17 1.95 15.52 -9.21
C VAL A 17 0.68 15.34 -10.05
N ALA A 18 0.78 14.67 -11.20
CA ALA A 18 -0.34 14.42 -12.09
C ALA A 18 -1.28 13.29 -11.61
N VAL A 19 -0.89 12.50 -10.61
CA VAL A 19 -1.71 11.43 -10.04
C VAL A 19 -2.59 11.98 -8.91
N PRO A 20 -3.89 11.60 -8.83
CA PRO A 20 -4.74 12.00 -7.71
C PRO A 20 -4.11 11.70 -6.35
N GLY A 21 -4.05 12.72 -5.48
CA GLY A 21 -3.39 12.67 -4.17
C GLY A 21 -1.92 13.12 -4.17
N GLY A 22 -1.34 13.38 -5.35
CA GLY A 22 0.03 13.87 -5.53
C GLY A 22 0.19 15.39 -5.69
N GLU A 23 -0.92 16.13 -5.77
CA GLU A 23 -0.97 17.50 -6.29
C GLU A 23 -0.13 18.49 -5.46
N HIS A 24 -0.01 18.23 -4.16
CA HIS A 24 0.67 19.09 -3.19
C HIS A 24 2.15 18.74 -2.96
N LEU A 25 2.71 17.79 -3.73
CA LEU A 25 4.10 17.34 -3.57
C LEU A 25 5.11 18.49 -3.61
N ASN A 26 4.94 19.43 -4.54
CA ASN A 26 5.90 20.51 -4.79
C ASN A 26 5.92 21.60 -3.72
N SER A 27 4.96 21.62 -2.80
CA SER A 27 4.97 22.52 -1.64
C SER A 27 5.98 22.10 -0.57
N CYS A 28 6.57 20.91 -0.67
CA CYS A 28 7.46 20.39 0.36
C CYS A 28 8.84 21.09 0.39
N PHE A 29 9.13 21.82 1.48
CA PHE A 29 10.47 22.37 1.75
C PHE A 29 11.38 21.44 2.58
N SER A 30 10.96 20.20 2.85
CA SER A 30 11.78 19.15 3.50
C SER A 30 12.12 19.37 4.98
N CYS A 31 11.21 19.97 5.78
CA CYS A 31 11.41 20.17 7.23
C CYS A 31 11.60 18.89 8.04
N GLY A 32 11.03 17.76 7.59
CA GLY A 32 11.11 16.47 8.29
C GLY A 32 10.10 16.27 9.44
N ALA A 33 9.15 17.18 9.66
CA ALA A 33 8.11 17.01 10.68
C ALA A 33 7.31 15.71 10.51
N CYS A 34 7.02 15.32 9.26
CA CYS A 34 6.34 14.08 8.94
C CYS A 34 7.13 12.83 9.37
N SER A 35 8.46 12.84 9.26
CA SER A 35 9.31 11.73 9.73
C SER A 35 9.31 11.65 11.26
N GLY A 36 9.37 12.78 11.95
CA GLY A 36 9.36 12.82 13.42
C GLY A 36 8.07 12.28 14.05
N ILE A 37 6.91 12.57 13.45
CA ILE A 37 5.62 12.11 13.98
C ILE A 37 5.24 10.68 13.53
N CYS A 38 5.95 10.11 12.55
CA CYS A 38 5.50 8.87 11.93
C CYS A 38 5.76 7.66 12.83
N PRO A 39 4.72 6.94 13.31
CA PRO A 39 4.91 5.76 14.15
C PRO A 39 5.60 4.63 13.38
N VAL A 40 5.33 4.51 12.07
CA VAL A 40 5.97 3.51 11.22
C VAL A 40 7.47 3.79 11.07
N SER A 41 7.89 5.05 11.00
CA SER A 41 9.31 5.40 10.91
C SER A 41 10.06 5.09 12.20
N GLN A 42 9.38 5.20 13.34
CA GLN A 42 9.92 4.80 14.65
C GLN A 42 10.06 3.27 14.77
N ALA A 43 9.08 2.51 14.28
CA ALA A 43 9.13 1.05 14.30
C ALA A 43 10.05 0.46 13.21
N ILE A 44 10.11 1.09 12.04
CA ILE A 44 10.88 0.65 10.87
C ILE A 44 11.77 1.82 10.41
N PRO A 45 13.01 1.95 10.90
CA PRO A 45 13.91 3.07 10.55
C PRO A 45 14.26 3.18 9.06
N ALA A 46 14.07 2.10 8.30
CA ALA A 46 14.22 2.09 6.84
C ALA A 46 13.10 2.89 6.14
N PHE A 47 11.90 2.97 6.74
CA PHE A 47 10.80 3.77 6.25
C PHE A 47 10.89 5.19 6.81
N ASP A 48 11.06 6.19 5.94
CA ASP A 48 11.12 7.60 6.34
C ASP A 48 10.37 8.45 5.30
N PRO A 49 9.28 9.13 5.70
CA PRO A 49 8.49 9.98 4.80
C PRO A 49 9.32 11.04 4.04
N ARG A 50 10.27 11.71 4.71
CA ARG A 50 11.13 12.71 4.09
C ARG A 50 12.08 12.08 3.07
N LYS A 51 12.65 10.90 3.35
CA LYS A 51 13.49 10.18 2.37
C LYS A 51 12.67 9.83 1.12
N ILE A 52 11.40 9.43 1.28
CA ILE A 52 10.52 9.13 0.15
C ILE A 52 10.27 10.38 -0.70
N ILE A 53 9.95 11.52 -0.09
CA ILE A 53 9.83 12.79 -0.82
C ILE A 53 11.11 13.13 -1.60
N HIS A 54 12.28 12.93 -1.00
CA HIS A 54 13.55 13.16 -1.68
C HIS A 54 13.76 12.19 -2.85
N MET A 55 13.43 10.91 -2.71
CA MET A 55 13.51 9.94 -3.81
C MET A 55 12.64 10.37 -5.00
N ILE A 56 11.43 10.90 -4.75
CA ILE A 56 10.56 11.42 -5.81
C ILE A 56 11.24 12.62 -6.50
N ARG A 57 11.71 13.60 -5.73
CA ARG A 57 12.35 14.81 -6.26
C ARG A 57 13.66 14.55 -7.00
N MET A 58 14.40 13.50 -6.61
CA MET A 58 15.63 13.08 -7.27
C MET A 58 15.38 12.20 -8.50
N GLY A 59 14.13 11.85 -8.79
CA GLY A 59 13.80 11.02 -9.95
C GLY A 59 14.11 9.53 -9.77
N MET A 60 14.20 9.03 -8.54
CA MET A 60 14.51 7.62 -8.25
C MET A 60 13.29 6.69 -8.46
N LYS A 61 12.66 6.79 -9.63
CA LYS A 61 11.38 6.14 -9.97
C LYS A 61 11.44 4.64 -9.81
N ASP A 62 12.36 3.99 -10.53
CA ASP A 62 12.43 2.52 -10.55
C ASP A 62 12.66 1.95 -9.16
N ARG A 63 13.59 2.57 -8.41
CA ARG A 63 13.93 2.17 -7.04
C ARG A 63 12.77 2.36 -6.07
N LEU A 64 11.99 3.44 -6.21
CA LEU A 64 10.87 3.71 -5.31
C LEU A 64 9.67 2.82 -5.63
N LEU A 65 9.29 2.71 -6.91
CA LEU A 65 8.10 1.96 -7.33
C LEU A 65 8.25 0.44 -7.17
N SER A 66 9.48 -0.08 -7.14
CA SER A 66 9.74 -1.48 -6.83
C SER A 66 9.92 -1.77 -5.33
N SER A 67 9.87 -0.77 -4.45
CA SER A 67 10.20 -0.93 -3.04
C SER A 67 9.00 -1.34 -2.18
N ASP A 68 9.27 -2.12 -1.12
CA ASP A 68 8.29 -2.44 -0.08
C ASP A 68 7.84 -1.20 0.71
N PHE A 69 8.59 -0.10 0.65
CA PHE A 69 8.24 1.15 1.34
C PHE A 69 6.85 1.68 0.96
N LEU A 70 6.38 1.39 -0.26
CA LEU A 70 5.03 1.76 -0.69
C LEU A 70 3.94 1.19 0.22
N TRP A 71 4.20 0.04 0.84
CA TRP A 71 3.22 -0.76 1.56
C TRP A 71 3.35 -0.69 3.09
N TYR A 72 4.32 0.09 3.60
CA TYR A 72 4.50 0.33 5.03
C TYR A 72 3.69 1.51 5.55
N CYS A 73 3.23 2.42 4.69
CA CYS A 73 2.41 3.54 5.13
C CYS A 73 1.06 3.03 5.67
N SER A 74 0.80 3.23 6.96
CA SER A 74 -0.48 2.89 7.58
C SER A 74 -1.65 3.80 7.13
N GLY A 75 -1.38 4.90 6.41
CA GLY A 75 -2.43 5.84 6.00
C GLY A 75 -3.09 6.62 7.15
N CYS A 76 -2.49 6.62 8.35
CA CYS A 76 -3.07 7.25 9.56
C CYS A 76 -3.16 8.79 9.53
N GLN A 77 -2.55 9.44 8.54
CA GLN A 77 -2.56 10.90 8.33
C GLN A 77 -1.93 11.75 9.44
N SER A 78 -1.22 11.19 10.43
CA SER A 78 -0.48 11.97 11.44
C SER A 78 0.48 13.00 10.83
N CYS A 79 1.08 12.67 9.68
CA CYS A 79 1.94 13.56 8.92
C CYS A 79 1.25 14.82 8.37
N VAL A 80 -0.08 14.79 8.15
CA VAL A 80 -0.85 15.92 7.62
C VAL A 80 -0.97 17.00 8.69
N PHE A 81 -1.30 16.62 9.93
CA PHE A 81 -1.50 17.55 11.05
C PHE A 81 -0.26 18.36 11.42
N VAL A 82 0.93 17.83 11.17
CA VAL A 82 2.21 18.50 11.48
C VAL A 82 2.84 19.19 10.28
N CYS A 83 2.25 19.09 9.08
CA CYS A 83 2.85 19.61 7.86
C CYS A 83 2.52 21.11 7.68
N PRO A 84 3.51 22.02 7.74
CA PRO A 84 3.27 23.45 7.56
C PRO A 84 2.98 23.85 6.11
N GLN A 85 3.02 22.91 5.17
CA GLN A 85 2.84 23.13 3.72
C GLN A 85 1.70 22.31 3.12
N ASP A 86 0.96 21.58 3.96
CA ASP A 86 -0.14 20.71 3.54
C ASP A 86 0.20 19.81 2.35
N VAL A 87 1.35 19.14 2.39
CA VAL A 87 1.82 18.24 1.32
C VAL A 87 0.98 16.96 1.20
N ARG A 88 0.19 16.64 2.25
CA ARG A 88 -0.67 15.44 2.34
C ARG A 88 0.04 14.13 1.99
N PHE A 89 1.21 13.89 2.60
CA PHE A 89 2.08 12.72 2.32
C PHE A 89 1.36 11.36 2.29
N ALA A 90 0.38 11.12 3.17
CA ALA A 90 -0.38 9.86 3.15
C ALA A 90 -1.10 9.61 1.82
N GLN A 91 -1.57 10.67 1.15
CA GLN A 91 -2.21 10.57 -0.16
C GLN A 91 -1.18 10.33 -1.26
N ILE A 92 0.00 10.95 -1.16
CA ILE A 92 1.12 10.69 -2.08
C ILE A 92 1.51 9.20 -2.04
N MET A 93 1.51 8.56 -0.86
CA MET A 93 1.77 7.12 -0.77
C MET A 93 0.73 6.29 -1.52
N GLY A 94 -0.55 6.65 -1.45
CA GLY A 94 -1.60 6.02 -2.25
C GLY A 94 -1.41 6.25 -3.76
N ALA A 95 -1.02 7.46 -4.15
CA ALA A 95 -0.71 7.80 -5.54
C ALA A 95 0.47 6.96 -6.07
N LEU A 96 1.54 6.80 -5.29
CA LEU A 96 2.69 5.98 -5.64
C LEU A 96 2.34 4.49 -5.75
N ALA A 97 1.54 3.97 -4.83
CA ALA A 97 1.05 2.58 -4.86
C ALA A 97 0.26 2.31 -6.16
N ASN A 98 -0.68 3.19 -6.49
CA ASN A 98 -1.47 3.08 -7.73
C ASN A 98 -0.57 3.18 -8.97
N LEU A 99 0.43 4.07 -8.95
CA LEU A 99 1.38 4.20 -10.05
C LEU A 99 2.25 2.95 -10.23
N ALA A 100 2.70 2.35 -9.13
CA ALA A 100 3.48 1.11 -9.15
C ALA A 100 2.70 -0.06 -9.76
N ILE A 101 1.42 -0.20 -9.42
CA ILE A 101 0.53 -1.22 -10.01
C ILE A 101 0.30 -0.92 -11.49
N LYS A 102 -0.15 0.29 -11.82
CA LYS A 102 -0.49 0.71 -13.19
C LYS A 102 0.69 0.56 -14.17
N GLU A 103 1.90 0.82 -13.72
CA GLU A 103 3.10 0.70 -14.54
C GLU A 103 3.75 -0.68 -14.48
N GLY A 104 3.17 -1.64 -13.74
CA GLY A 104 3.64 -3.02 -13.67
C GLY A 104 4.95 -3.20 -12.90
N TYR A 105 5.23 -2.34 -11.92
CA TYR A 105 6.29 -2.60 -10.93
C TYR A 105 5.86 -3.62 -9.88
N VAL A 106 4.55 -3.74 -9.66
CA VAL A 106 3.91 -4.65 -8.72
C VAL A 106 2.74 -5.32 -9.43
N SER A 107 2.65 -6.64 -9.35
CA SER A 107 1.53 -7.42 -9.87
C SER A 107 0.46 -7.65 -8.79
N GLU A 108 -0.75 -8.03 -9.20
CA GLU A 108 -1.81 -8.44 -8.27
C GLU A 108 -1.35 -9.59 -7.36
N GLN A 109 -0.58 -10.54 -7.90
CA GLN A 109 -0.04 -11.64 -7.12
C GLN A 109 0.93 -11.15 -6.04
N ASP A 110 1.78 -10.16 -6.34
CA ASP A 110 2.68 -9.58 -5.34
C ASP A 110 1.91 -8.93 -4.18
N LEU A 111 0.72 -8.37 -4.43
CA LEU A 111 -0.12 -7.78 -3.38
C LEU A 111 -0.71 -8.85 -2.47
N VAL A 112 -1.18 -9.96 -3.04
CA VAL A 112 -1.67 -11.11 -2.27
C VAL A 112 -0.52 -11.72 -1.46
N ASP A 113 0.64 -11.94 -2.06
CA ASP A 113 1.81 -12.52 -1.41
C ASP A 113 2.32 -11.65 -0.25
N LYS A 114 2.23 -10.32 -0.36
CA LYS A 114 2.61 -9.36 0.70
C LYS A 114 1.53 -9.16 1.78
N GLY A 115 0.43 -9.91 1.75
CA GLY A 115 -0.67 -9.76 2.70
C GLY A 115 -1.45 -8.45 2.54
N LYS A 116 -1.43 -7.84 1.34
CA LYS A 116 -2.13 -6.58 1.03
C LYS A 116 -3.52 -6.79 0.43
N ALA A 117 -3.87 -8.03 0.08
CA ALA A 117 -5.21 -8.40 -0.32
C ALA A 117 -5.57 -9.81 0.17
N ALA A 118 -6.84 -9.99 0.50
CA ALA A 118 -7.39 -11.30 0.82
C ALA A 118 -7.69 -12.08 -0.47
N GLN A 119 -7.41 -13.37 -0.46
CA GLN A 119 -7.64 -14.29 -1.58
C GLN A 119 -8.70 -15.34 -1.20
N VAL A 120 -9.57 -15.66 -2.15
CA VAL A 120 -10.61 -16.68 -1.98
C VAL A 120 -10.17 -17.99 -2.65
N ASP A 121 -10.19 -19.07 -1.88
CA ASP A 121 -10.15 -20.44 -2.37
C ASP A 121 -11.51 -20.82 -2.95
N ARG A 122 -11.54 -21.06 -4.26
CA ARG A 122 -12.78 -21.29 -5.01
C ARG A 122 -13.40 -22.64 -4.65
N ASP A 123 -12.61 -23.63 -4.28
CA ASP A 123 -13.08 -25.00 -4.03
C ASP A 123 -13.75 -25.13 -2.65
N LEU A 124 -13.39 -24.23 -1.72
CA LEU A 124 -13.97 -24.18 -0.38
C LEU A 124 -15.16 -23.21 -0.28
N CYS A 125 -15.33 -22.30 -1.24
CA CYS A 125 -16.35 -21.26 -1.16
C CYS A 125 -17.77 -21.84 -1.29
N VAL A 126 -18.59 -21.65 -0.26
CA VAL A 126 -20.01 -22.09 -0.23
C VAL A 126 -21.01 -20.98 -0.59
N ALA A 127 -20.55 -19.86 -1.15
CA ALA A 127 -21.40 -18.75 -1.60
C ALA A 127 -22.34 -18.15 -0.53
N CYS A 128 -21.98 -18.20 0.76
CA CYS A 128 -22.84 -17.77 1.87
C CYS A 128 -23.03 -16.25 1.99
N LEU A 129 -22.27 -15.45 1.23
CA LEU A 129 -22.29 -13.98 1.20
C LEU A 129 -21.81 -13.29 2.49
N THR A 130 -21.27 -14.01 3.47
CA THR A 130 -20.76 -13.40 4.71
C THR A 130 -19.71 -12.33 4.41
N CYS A 131 -18.72 -12.64 3.56
CA CYS A 131 -17.67 -11.71 3.16
C CYS A 131 -18.21 -10.42 2.52
N VAL A 132 -19.27 -10.49 1.72
CA VAL A 132 -19.94 -9.34 1.11
C VAL A 132 -20.61 -8.47 2.19
N ARG A 133 -21.22 -9.10 3.20
CA ARG A 133 -21.97 -8.41 4.26
C ARG A 133 -21.05 -7.74 5.29
N VAL A 134 -19.94 -8.38 5.65
CA VAL A 134 -19.04 -7.91 6.72
C VAL A 134 -17.98 -6.92 6.23
N CYS A 135 -17.74 -6.83 4.91
CA CYS A 135 -16.73 -5.91 4.38
C CYS A 135 -17.17 -4.45 4.54
N PRO A 136 -16.46 -3.61 5.31
CA PRO A 136 -16.82 -2.19 5.48
C PRO A 136 -16.72 -1.35 4.21
N TRP A 137 -16.01 -1.86 3.19
CA TRP A 137 -15.75 -1.18 1.92
C TRP A 137 -16.52 -1.80 0.74
N SER A 138 -17.37 -2.79 0.98
CA SER A 138 -18.19 -3.44 -0.06
C SER A 138 -17.39 -3.98 -1.26
N ILE A 139 -16.22 -4.54 -0.98
CA ILE A 139 -15.27 -5.01 -2.02
C ILE A 139 -15.62 -6.42 -2.55
N PRO A 140 -15.89 -7.43 -1.70
CA PRO A 140 -16.19 -8.77 -2.19
C PRO A 140 -17.48 -8.79 -3.02
N LYS A 141 -17.46 -9.55 -4.12
CA LYS A 141 -18.61 -9.77 -5.00
C LYS A 141 -18.74 -11.25 -5.32
N ILE A 142 -19.88 -11.66 -5.84
CA ILE A 142 -20.08 -13.02 -6.34
C ILE A 142 -19.96 -13.00 -7.86
N ASP A 143 -19.11 -13.87 -8.39
CA ASP A 143 -18.96 -14.03 -9.83
C ASP A 143 -20.11 -14.84 -10.46
N LYS A 144 -20.06 -15.04 -11.77
CA LYS A 144 -21.10 -15.78 -12.50
C LYS A 144 -21.16 -17.26 -12.14
N GLN A 145 -20.12 -17.79 -11.52
CA GLN A 145 -20.01 -19.18 -11.09
C GLN A 145 -20.48 -19.37 -9.64
N GLY A 146 -20.94 -18.31 -8.98
CA GLY A 146 -21.41 -18.36 -7.59
C GLY A 146 -20.28 -18.31 -6.57
N VAL A 147 -19.05 -17.94 -6.97
CA VAL A 147 -17.89 -17.91 -6.07
C VAL A 147 -17.60 -16.46 -5.66
N ALA A 148 -17.19 -16.28 -4.41
CA ALA A 148 -16.74 -14.97 -3.93
C ALA A 148 -15.42 -14.58 -4.61
N VAL A 149 -15.36 -13.35 -5.10
CA VAL A 149 -14.17 -12.72 -5.67
C VAL A 149 -13.88 -11.42 -4.92
N ILE A 150 -12.61 -11.17 -4.64
CA ILE A 150 -12.14 -9.97 -3.95
C ILE A 150 -11.23 -9.24 -4.93
N ASP A 151 -11.56 -7.97 -5.19
CA ASP A 151 -10.71 -7.08 -5.97
C ASP A 151 -9.43 -6.80 -5.16
N VAL A 152 -8.29 -7.22 -5.72
CA VAL A 152 -6.98 -7.17 -5.07
C VAL A 152 -6.50 -5.73 -4.89
N GLU A 153 -6.73 -4.85 -5.88
CA GLU A 153 -6.28 -3.47 -5.85
C GLU A 153 -7.14 -2.62 -4.89
N ALA A 154 -8.42 -2.94 -4.75
CA ALA A 154 -9.33 -2.25 -3.85
C ALA A 154 -9.24 -2.74 -2.39
N CYS A 155 -8.76 -3.97 -2.17
CA CYS A 155 -8.71 -4.61 -0.86
C CYS A 155 -7.95 -3.77 0.18
N ARG A 156 -8.49 -3.71 1.41
CA ARG A 156 -7.86 -3.00 2.54
C ARG A 156 -7.13 -3.93 3.51
N ALA A 157 -7.04 -5.22 3.20
CA ALA A 157 -6.38 -6.24 4.03
C ALA A 157 -6.78 -6.22 5.52
N CYS A 158 -8.03 -5.87 5.84
CA CYS A 158 -8.48 -5.74 7.23
C CYS A 158 -8.64 -7.07 7.98
N GLY A 159 -8.66 -8.21 7.28
CA GLY A 159 -8.85 -9.54 7.87
C GLY A 159 -10.28 -9.92 8.28
N ILE A 160 -11.25 -8.99 8.33
CA ILE A 160 -12.63 -9.30 8.81
C ILE A 160 -13.26 -10.47 8.04
N CYS A 161 -13.15 -10.47 6.71
CA CYS A 161 -13.72 -11.55 5.89
C CYS A 161 -13.02 -12.91 6.06
N VAL A 162 -11.76 -12.92 6.51
CA VAL A 162 -11.02 -14.16 6.81
C VAL A 162 -11.59 -14.79 8.07
N GLU A 163 -11.70 -14.00 9.13
CA GLU A 163 -12.21 -14.47 10.43
C GLU A 163 -13.68 -14.91 10.35
N GLU A 164 -14.50 -14.16 9.61
CA GLU A 164 -15.94 -14.41 9.49
C GLU A 164 -16.28 -15.51 8.47
N CYS A 165 -15.32 -16.10 7.76
CA CYS A 165 -15.62 -17.08 6.73
C CYS A 165 -15.96 -18.46 7.35
N PRO A 166 -17.22 -18.92 7.33
CA PRO A 166 -17.58 -20.19 7.96
C PRO A 166 -16.99 -21.40 7.25
N ALA A 167 -16.63 -21.26 5.97
CA ALA A 167 -16.01 -22.32 5.18
C ALA A 167 -14.47 -22.24 5.18
N GLN A 168 -13.88 -21.27 5.89
CA GLN A 168 -12.44 -21.01 5.90
C GLN A 168 -11.83 -20.89 4.50
N ALA A 169 -12.63 -20.40 3.55
CA ALA A 169 -12.29 -20.29 2.13
C ALA A 169 -11.51 -19.01 1.80
N ILE A 170 -11.26 -18.13 2.77
CA ILE A 170 -10.60 -16.83 2.53
C ILE A 170 -9.31 -16.81 3.33
N ARG A 171 -8.21 -16.44 2.68
CA ARG A 171 -6.89 -16.31 3.29
C ARG A 171 -6.40 -14.88 3.12
N LEU A 172 -5.68 -14.40 4.12
CA LEU A 172 -4.84 -13.21 4.02
C LEU A 172 -3.45 -13.69 4.40
N ASN A 173 -2.52 -13.65 3.45
CA ASN A 173 -1.15 -14.06 3.74
C ASN A 173 -0.59 -13.17 4.85
N GLU A 174 0.22 -13.78 5.73
CA GLU A 174 1.02 -12.99 6.66
C GLU A 174 1.89 -12.06 5.82
N SER A 175 1.79 -10.74 6.05
CA SER A 175 2.82 -9.84 5.54
C SER A 175 4.15 -10.35 6.06
N GLU A 176 5.25 -10.12 5.35
CA GLU A 176 6.61 -10.50 5.79
C GLU A 176 7.04 -9.66 7.01
N ASP A 177 6.31 -9.84 8.10
CA ASP A 177 6.42 -9.23 9.41
C ASP A 177 7.66 -9.72 10.12
N SER A 178 8.40 -10.69 9.57
CA SER A 178 9.73 -11.09 10.02
C SER A 178 10.64 -9.88 10.23
N ARG A 179 10.53 -8.83 9.40
CA ARG A 179 11.26 -7.56 9.59
C ARG A 179 10.69 -6.67 10.71
N LEU A 180 9.37 -6.71 10.96
CA LEU A 180 8.67 -6.00 12.03
C LEU A 180 8.90 -6.66 13.39
N ILE A 181 8.78 -7.99 13.46
CA ILE A 181 9.08 -8.84 14.63
C ILE A 181 10.57 -8.69 15.00
N ALA A 182 11.46 -8.66 14.01
CA ALA A 182 12.89 -8.40 14.25
C ALA A 182 13.18 -6.97 14.77
N ALA A 183 12.38 -5.97 14.37
CA ALA A 183 12.53 -4.59 14.85
C ALA A 183 11.94 -4.38 16.26
N CYS A 184 10.94 -5.17 16.64
CA CYS A 184 10.34 -5.16 17.97
C CYS A 184 11.17 -5.88 19.05
N GLY A 185 12.35 -6.44 18.70
CA GLY A 185 13.28 -7.04 19.65
C GLY A 185 12.65 -8.19 20.45
N SER A 186 12.51 -9.34 19.80
CA SER A 186 12.43 -10.61 20.55
C SER A 186 13.81 -11.12 20.89
#